data_AF-A0A969VQ84-F1
#
_entry.id   AF-A0A969VQ84-F1
#
_cell.length_a   1.000
_cell.length_b   1.000
_cell.length_c   1.000
_cell.angle_alpha   90.00
_cell.angle_beta   90.00
_cell.angle_gamma   90.00
#
_symmetry.space_group_name_H-M   'P 1'
#
loop_
_entity.id
_entity.type
_entity.pdbx_description
1 polymer ?
#
loop_
_entity_poly.entity_id
_entity_poly.type
_entity_poly.pdbx_seq_one_letter_code
_entity_poly.pdbx_strand_id
1 'polypeptide(L)'
;VAMNRAQQAYYEQNTGFTSSVTNLNLGIEPDKANYGYSISTGNKAVFNYAVSKQANLKSFVGGVFLVGTKIETILCQTNAAGTAKPANPTNKNGVLTCGANTVKAANK
;
A
#
# COMPACT_ATOMS: atom_id res chain seq x y z
N VAL A 1 -2.28 -3.70 5.79
CA VAL A 1 -1.13 -4.58 6.13
C VAL A 1 -1.06 -5.82 5.23
N ALA A 2 -2.16 -6.53 4.98
CA ALA A 2 -2.17 -7.77 4.17
C ALA A 2 -1.49 -7.64 2.79
N MET A 3 -1.82 -6.61 2.00
CA MET A 3 -1.18 -6.39 0.69
C MET A 3 0.34 -6.17 0.76
N ASN A 4 0.83 -5.46 1.78
CA ASN A 4 2.28 -5.26 1.96
C ASN A 4 2.99 -6.58 2.28
N ARG A 5 2.36 -7.45 3.08
CA ARG A 5 2.91 -8.78 3.39
C ARG A 5 2.91 -9.68 2.17
N ALA A 6 1.83 -9.65 1.37
CA ALA A 6 1.77 -10.43 0.14
C ALA A 6 2.79 -9.95 -0.90
N GLN A 7 3.05 -8.65 -1.01
CA GLN A 7 4.11 -8.13 -1.88
C GLN A 7 5.51 -8.61 -1.47
N GLN A 8 5.78 -8.69 -0.16
CA GLN A 8 7.03 -9.27 0.35
C GLN A 8 7.18 -10.73 -0.07
N ALA A 9 6.16 -11.55 0.21
CA ALA A 9 6.17 -12.96 -0.17
C ALA A 9 6.28 -13.16 -1.69
N TYR A 10 5.59 -12.34 -2.47
CA TYR A 10 5.66 -12.38 -3.94
C TYR A 10 7.08 -12.02 -4.43
N TYR A 11 7.70 -11.00 -3.83
CA TYR A 11 9.07 -10.59 -4.16
C TYR A 11 10.08 -11.70 -3.87
N GLU A 12 9.96 -12.39 -2.74
CA GLU A 12 10.83 -13.52 -2.39
C GLU A 12 10.73 -14.68 -3.40
N GLN A 13 9.53 -14.92 -3.95
CA GLN A 13 9.29 -16.01 -4.90
C GLN A 13 9.63 -15.67 -6.35
N ASN A 14 9.50 -14.40 -6.74
CA ASN A 14 9.57 -13.98 -8.16
C ASN A 14 10.67 -12.95 -8.42
N THR A 15 11.46 -12.57 -7.41
CA THR A 15 12.52 -11.55 -7.49
C THR A 15 12.05 -10.18 -8.01
N GLY A 16 10.79 -9.84 -7.77
CA GLY A 16 10.17 -8.58 -8.19
C GLY A 16 8.79 -8.37 -7.56
N PHE A 17 8.33 -7.11 -7.51
CA PHE A 17 6.97 -6.79 -7.05
C PHE A 17 5.95 -7.01 -8.17
N THR A 18 4.70 -7.33 -7.81
CA THR A 18 3.61 -7.42 -8.78
C THR A 18 2.80 -6.14 -8.83
N SER A 19 2.25 -5.81 -10.00
CA SER A 19 1.23 -4.78 -10.19
C SER A 19 -0.21 -5.33 -10.19
N SER A 20 -0.39 -6.64 -10.03
CA SER A 20 -1.69 -7.32 -10.06
C SER A 20 -2.16 -7.66 -8.65
N VAL A 21 -3.35 -7.19 -8.27
CA VAL A 21 -3.97 -7.54 -6.97
C VAL A 21 -4.26 -9.04 -6.91
N THR A 22 -4.65 -9.65 -8.03
CA THR A 22 -4.94 -11.09 -8.11
C THR A 22 -3.71 -11.93 -7.79
N ASN A 23 -2.52 -11.50 -8.22
CA ASN A 23 -1.27 -12.22 -7.96
C ASN A 23 -0.87 -12.24 -6.47
N LEU A 24 -1.50 -11.39 -5.64
CA LEU A 24 -1.29 -11.40 -4.20
C LEU A 24 -2.08 -12.50 -3.47
N ASN A 25 -3.00 -13.20 -4.16
CA ASN A 25 -3.79 -14.32 -3.62
C ASN A 25 -4.47 -14.01 -2.26
N LEU A 26 -4.99 -12.78 -2.11
CA LEU A 26 -5.56 -12.31 -0.84
C LEU A 26 -7.05 -12.66 -0.64
N GLY A 27 -7.70 -13.28 -1.64
CA GLY A 27 -9.14 -13.57 -1.59
C GLY A 27 -10.03 -12.32 -1.49
N ILE A 28 -9.54 -11.16 -1.95
CA ILE A 28 -10.31 -9.91 -1.93
C ILE A 28 -11.31 -9.93 -3.08
N GLU A 29 -12.59 -9.85 -2.77
CA GLU A 29 -13.66 -9.63 -3.76
C GLU A 29 -13.82 -8.12 -4.03
N PRO A 30 -13.39 -7.60 -5.19
CA PRO A 30 -13.35 -6.15 -5.44
C PRO A 30 -14.74 -5.50 -5.42
N ASP A 31 -15.77 -6.23 -5.84
CA ASP A 31 -17.14 -5.73 -5.97
C ASP A 31 -17.85 -5.56 -4.63
N LYS A 32 -17.55 -6.43 -3.65
CA LYS A 32 -18.15 -6.38 -2.30
C LYS A 32 -17.36 -5.53 -1.32
N ALA A 33 -16.17 -5.08 -1.69
CA ALA A 33 -15.34 -4.28 -0.82
C ALA A 33 -15.80 -2.81 -0.77
N ASN A 34 -15.78 -2.24 0.44
CA ASN A 34 -15.92 -0.79 0.67
C ASN A 34 -14.77 0.04 0.06
N TYR A 35 -13.75 -0.63 -0.47
CA TYR A 35 -12.53 -0.05 -1.01
C TYR A 35 -12.27 -0.56 -2.43
N GLY A 36 -11.81 0.34 -3.31
CA GLY A 36 -11.14 -0.01 -4.56
C GLY A 36 -9.67 -0.31 -4.28
N TYR A 37 -9.23 -1.52 -4.64
CA TYR A 37 -7.85 -1.94 -4.48
C TYR A 37 -7.08 -1.76 -5.79
N SER A 38 -5.87 -1.21 -5.69
CA SER A 38 -4.97 -1.06 -6.84
C SER A 38 -3.53 -1.11 -6.39
N ILE A 39 -2.64 -1.39 -7.33
CA ILE A 39 -1.20 -1.43 -7.09
C ILE A 39 -0.50 -0.52 -8.09
N SER A 40 0.49 0.23 -7.61
CA SER A 40 1.42 1.00 -8.44
C SER A 40 2.83 0.55 -8.11
N THR A 41 3.56 0.10 -9.12
CA THR A 41 4.98 -0.23 -9.00
C THR A 41 5.83 0.99 -9.28
N GLY A 42 6.98 1.09 -8.60
CA GLY A 42 8.00 2.10 -8.84
C GLY A 42 9.39 1.49 -8.75
N ASN A 43 10.43 2.27 -9.07
CA ASN A 43 11.80 1.80 -8.92
C ASN A 43 12.10 1.47 -7.45
N LYS A 44 12.38 0.19 -7.18
CA LYS A 44 12.68 -0.35 -5.84
C LYS A 44 11.53 -0.21 -4.82
N ALA A 45 10.30 -0.01 -5.27
CA ALA A 45 9.14 0.10 -4.38
C ALA A 45 7.84 -0.37 -5.04
N VAL A 46 6.86 -0.72 -4.23
CA VAL A 46 5.48 -0.95 -4.65
C VAL A 46 4.50 -0.32 -3.67
N PHE A 47 3.44 0.26 -4.21
CA PHE A 47 2.40 0.97 -3.48
C PHE A 47 1.08 0.23 -3.64
N ASN A 48 0.49 -0.17 -2.52
CA ASN A 48 -0.78 -0.87 -2.45
C ASN A 48 -1.84 0.10 -1.92
N TYR A 49 -2.87 0.39 -2.71
CA TYR A 49 -3.94 1.32 -2.30
C TYR A 49 -5.20 0.57 -1.93
N ALA A 50 -5.87 1.05 -0.90
CA ALA A 50 -7.26 0.79 -0.62
C ALA A 50 -7.97 2.14 -0.59
N VAL A 51 -8.52 2.56 -1.74
CA VAL A 51 -9.23 3.84 -1.88
C VAL A 51 -10.67 3.62 -1.51
N SER A 52 -11.18 4.37 -0.54
CA SER A 52 -12.56 4.25 -0.12
C SER A 52 -13.52 4.53 -1.27
N LYS A 53 -14.59 3.73 -1.37
CA LYS A 53 -15.73 4.00 -2.25
C LYS A 53 -16.79 4.89 -1.57
N GLN A 54 -16.64 5.16 -0.28
CA GLN A 54 -17.59 5.92 0.55
C GLN A 54 -16.95 7.18 1.16
N ALA A 55 -17.70 8.28 1.24
CA ALA A 55 -17.17 9.56 1.71
C ALA A 55 -16.82 9.57 3.21
N ASN A 56 -17.39 8.67 4.00
CA ASN A 56 -17.23 8.57 5.46
C ASN A 56 -16.09 7.64 5.90
N LEU A 57 -15.37 7.01 4.97
CA LEU A 57 -14.24 6.14 5.27
C LEU A 57 -12.91 6.77 4.82
N LYS A 58 -11.84 6.49 5.58
CA LYS A 58 -10.48 6.92 5.25
C LYS A 58 -9.87 5.98 4.22
N SER A 59 -9.11 6.51 3.28
CA SER A 59 -8.37 5.72 2.31
C SER A 59 -6.98 5.37 2.85
N PHE A 60 -6.41 4.26 2.37
CA PHE A 60 -5.12 3.74 2.83
C PHE A 60 -4.15 3.54 1.67
N VAL A 61 -2.87 3.73 1.95
CA VAL A 61 -1.76 3.37 1.08
C VAL A 61 -0.67 2.68 1.88
N GLY A 62 -0.31 1.47 1.44
CA GLY A 62 0.84 0.74 1.94
C GLY A 62 2.01 0.92 0.97
N GLY A 63 3.19 1.21 1.49
CA GLY A 63 4.43 1.18 0.72
C GLY A 63 5.29 -0.01 1.14
N VAL A 64 5.90 -0.67 0.17
CA VAL A 64 6.93 -1.70 0.35
C VAL A 64 8.16 -1.23 -0.42
N PHE A 65 9.29 -1.10 0.25
CA PHE A 65 10.50 -0.51 -0.30
C PHE A 65 11.69 -1.45 -0.12
N LEU A 66 12.56 -1.51 -1.13
CA LEU A 66 13.88 -2.10 -0.99
C LEU A 66 14.83 -1.04 -0.40
N VAL A 67 15.27 -1.26 0.83
CA VAL A 67 16.22 -0.40 1.54
C VAL A 67 17.51 -1.18 1.72
N GLY A 68 18.46 -0.95 0.81
CA GLY A 68 19.66 -1.79 0.71
C GLY A 68 19.26 -3.22 0.32
N THR A 69 19.56 -4.19 1.18
CA THR A 69 19.20 -5.60 1.01
C THR A 69 17.94 -6.01 1.78
N LYS A 70 17.28 -5.08 2.47
CA LYS A 70 16.10 -5.35 3.30
C LYS A 70 14.83 -4.84 2.63
N ILE A 71 13.71 -5.46 2.97
CA ILE A 71 12.39 -4.95 2.64
C ILE A 71 11.82 -4.22 3.85
N GLU A 72 11.48 -2.95 3.67
CA GLU A 72 10.84 -2.12 4.68
C GLU A 72 9.42 -1.77 4.25
N THR A 73 8.49 -1.68 5.21
CA THR A 73 7.10 -1.36 4.90
C THR A 73 6.55 -0.24 5.74
N ILE A 74 5.59 0.49 5.17
CA ILE A 74 4.83 1.53 5.83
C ILE A 74 3.36 1.41 5.45
N LEU A 75 2.47 1.73 6.38
CA LEU A 75 1.06 1.90 6.12
C LEU A 75 0.64 3.32 6.51
N CYS A 76 0.03 4.02 5.58
CA CYS A 76 -0.48 5.36 5.76
C CYS A 76 -1.98 5.39 5.50
N GLN A 77 -2.67 6.28 6.18
CA GLN A 77 -4.10 6.56 5.99
C GLN A 77 -4.31 8.05 5.72
N THR A 78 -5.37 8.41 5.01
CA THR A 78 -5.73 9.82 4.79
C THR A 78 -6.10 10.52 6.11
N ASN A 79 -5.79 11.81 6.21
CA ASN A 79 -6.15 12.62 7.37
C ASN A 79 -7.67 12.74 7.52
N ALA A 80 -8.35 13.01 6.40
CA ALA A 80 -9.79 13.08 6.29
C ALA A 80 -10.37 11.81 5.63
N ALA A 81 -11.63 11.52 5.93
CA ALA A 81 -12.41 10.55 5.17
C ALA A 81 -12.69 11.09 3.75
N GLY A 82 -12.91 10.18 2.80
CA GLY A 82 -13.20 10.53 1.43
C GLY A 82 -12.71 9.49 0.44
N THR A 83 -13.06 9.72 -0.83
CA THR A 83 -12.76 8.82 -1.95
C THR A 83 -11.48 9.20 -2.69
N ALA A 84 -10.72 10.15 -2.15
CA ALA A 84 -9.46 10.59 -2.76
C ALA A 84 -8.38 9.53 -2.61
N LYS A 85 -7.65 9.28 -3.70
CA LYS A 85 -6.48 8.40 -3.70
C LYS A 85 -5.37 9.02 -2.82
N PRO A 86 -4.84 8.30 -1.82
CA PRO A 86 -3.77 8.81 -0.97
C PRO A 86 -2.46 9.02 -1.74
N ALA A 87 -1.66 10.01 -1.32
CA ALA A 87 -0.33 10.24 -1.86
C ALA A 87 0.65 9.12 -1.50
N ASN A 88 1.61 8.84 -2.38
CA ASN A 88 2.60 7.79 -2.15
C ASN A 88 3.45 8.09 -0.92
N PRO A 89 3.70 7.09 -0.05
CA PRO A 89 4.78 7.18 0.90
C PRO A 89 6.12 7.38 0.19
N THR A 90 7.09 7.94 0.90
CA THR A 90 8.44 8.20 0.39
C THR A 90 9.48 7.49 1.25
N ASN A 91 10.61 7.17 0.63
CA ASN A 91 11.80 6.70 1.31
C ASN A 91 12.89 7.78 1.18
N LYS A 92 13.28 8.38 2.30
CA LYS A 92 14.41 9.31 2.37
C LYS A 92 15.54 8.65 3.15
N ASN A 93 16.54 8.14 2.44
CA ASN A 93 17.73 7.49 3.01
C ASN A 93 17.41 6.36 4.02
N GLY A 94 16.44 5.51 3.69
CA GLY A 94 15.99 4.40 4.53
C GLY A 94 14.88 4.75 5.53
N VAL A 95 14.53 6.04 5.67
CA VAL A 95 13.43 6.47 6.53
C VAL A 95 12.14 6.59 5.72
N LEU A 96 11.18 5.70 6.01
CA LEU A 96 9.86 5.71 5.38
C LEU A 96 8.94 6.76 6.02
N THR A 97 8.37 7.62 5.17
CA THR A 97 7.47 8.71 5.58
C THR A 97 6.19 8.70 4.75
N CYS A 98 5.06 8.98 5.40
CA CYS A 98 3.77 9.11 4.72
C CYS A 98 3.75 10.34 3.81
N GLY A 99 3.03 10.24 2.69
CA GLY A 99 2.88 11.32 1.72
C GLY A 99 1.97 12.45 2.25
N ALA A 100 1.86 13.53 1.47
CA ALA A 100 1.00 14.67 1.82
C ALA A 100 -0.43 14.23 2.16
N ASN A 101 -1.04 14.88 3.16
CA ASN A 101 -2.40 14.60 3.66
C ASN A 101 -2.63 13.17 4.17
N THR A 102 -1.56 12.45 4.52
CA THR A 102 -1.63 11.12 5.13
C THR A 102 -0.79 11.03 6.39
N VAL A 103 -1.18 10.15 7.31
CA VAL A 103 -0.47 9.84 8.55
C VAL A 103 -0.24 8.34 8.68
N LYS A 104 0.75 7.93 9.47
CA LYS A 104 0.97 6.51 9.75
C LYS A 104 -0.30 5.92 10.35
N ALA A 105 -0.80 4.84 9.76
CA ALA A 105 -1.92 4.10 10.34
C ALA A 105 -1.42 3.43 11.62
N ALA A 106 -2.09 3.66 12.74
CA ALA A 106 -1.80 2.94 13.96
C ALA A 106 -2.12 1.45 13.76
N ASN A 107 -1.19 0.57 14.11
CA ASN A 107 -1.51 -0.84 14.30
C ASN A 107 -2.48 -0.90 15.48
N LYS A 108 -3.75 -1.18 15.22
CA LYS A 108 -4.67 -1.62 16.27
C LYS A 108 -4.49 -3.10 16.49
#